data_AF-A0A1G4VCB3-F1
#
_entry.id   AF-A0A1G4VCB3-F1
#
_cell.length_a   1.000
_cell.length_b   1.000
_cell.length_c   1.000
_cell.angle_alpha   90.00
_cell.angle_beta   90.00
_cell.angle_gamma   90.00
#
_symmetry.space_group_name_H-M   'P 1'
#
loop_
_entity.id
_entity.type
_entity.pdbx_description
1 polymer ?
#
loop_
_entity_poly.entity_id
_entity_poly.type
_entity_poly.pdbx_seq_one_letter_code
_entity_poly.pdbx_strand_id
1 'polypeptide(L)'
;MKRQIFLIALPIIFLAGCSSSPVAPGASQTPTQTPTESRQSYSASDFRSVADESCGRALEFGVSEIEVGLVGFEQVLVPKDEGYEGYSAAYFQPEDTYELIYETDWFAVCAASNTYALSEEAGAEAGIAVEYLAEEEVFETTQDFGEFGVSVVRYSVVDGYFDEVTFVEAGESGVVSISYGPLSEDQKQIIKTAVDRLEPVE
;
A
#
# COMPACT_ATOMS: atom_id res chain seq x y z
N MET A 1 -54.59 -3.74 21.56
CA MET A 1 -55.61 -2.74 21.98
C MET A 1 -55.05 -1.89 23.11
N LYS A 2 -55.37 -0.59 23.08
CA LYS A 2 -55.26 0.44 24.14
C LYS A 2 -53.88 1.06 24.44
N ARG A 3 -53.68 2.21 23.79
CA ARG A 3 -52.99 3.40 24.31
C ARG A 3 -53.57 3.84 25.66
N GLN A 4 -52.74 4.32 26.57
CA GLN A 4 -53.12 5.38 27.52
C GLN A 4 -51.95 6.35 27.73
N ILE A 5 -52.21 7.61 27.40
CA ILE A 5 -51.44 8.81 27.68
C ILE A 5 -51.94 9.37 29.00
N PHE A 6 -51.06 9.84 29.88
CA PHE A 6 -51.40 10.82 30.91
C PHE A 6 -50.28 11.87 31.04
N LEU A 7 -50.60 13.09 30.60
CA LEU A 7 -50.00 14.37 31.03
C LEU A 7 -50.57 14.76 32.40
N ILE A 8 -49.84 15.57 33.19
CA ILE A 8 -50.27 16.59 34.19
C ILE A 8 -49.00 16.98 34.99
N ALA A 9 -48.34 18.12 34.73
CA ALA A 9 -48.56 19.49 35.25
C ALA A 9 -47.69 19.85 36.50
N LEU A 10 -46.86 20.88 36.31
CA LEU A 10 -46.21 21.80 37.29
C LEU A 10 -47.29 22.58 38.12
N PRO A 11 -47.01 23.44 39.14
CA PRO A 11 -45.75 23.99 39.73
C PRO A 11 -45.79 24.26 41.28
N ILE A 12 -44.85 25.09 41.79
CA ILE A 12 -44.83 26.01 42.98
C ILE A 12 -43.50 25.82 43.77
N ILE A 13 -42.46 26.63 43.53
CA ILE A 13 -42.11 27.95 44.11
C ILE A 13 -42.00 27.96 45.65
N PHE A 14 -40.76 28.06 46.15
CA PHE A 14 -40.42 28.78 47.37
C PHE A 14 -39.17 29.63 47.13
N LEU A 15 -39.32 30.94 47.32
CA LEU A 15 -38.22 31.90 47.48
C LEU A 15 -37.73 31.89 48.92
N ALA A 16 -36.41 32.00 49.13
CA ALA A 16 -35.76 33.08 49.89
C ALA A 16 -34.38 32.65 50.38
N GLY A 17 -33.40 33.55 50.27
CA GLY A 17 -32.18 33.51 51.08
C GLY A 17 -30.90 33.86 50.34
N CYS A 18 -30.70 35.15 50.05
CA CYS A 18 -29.38 35.68 49.68
C CYS A 18 -28.42 35.56 50.87
N SER A 19 -27.25 34.99 50.66
CA SER A 19 -26.07 35.31 51.46
C SER A 19 -24.88 35.43 50.52
N SER A 20 -24.50 36.67 50.23
CA SER A 20 -23.35 37.01 49.42
C SER A 20 -22.08 36.79 50.24
N SER A 21 -21.14 36.01 49.70
CA SER A 21 -19.74 36.01 50.14
C SER A 21 -18.84 36.24 48.92
N PRO A 22 -17.72 36.95 49.08
CA PRO A 22 -16.93 37.45 47.96
C PRO A 22 -16.14 36.30 47.32
N VAL A 23 -16.34 36.07 46.03
CA VAL A 23 -15.54 35.14 45.24
C VAL A 23 -14.26 35.86 44.81
N ALA A 24 -13.11 35.34 45.25
CA ALA A 24 -11.80 35.68 44.73
C ALA A 24 -11.68 35.29 43.25
N PRO A 25 -11.00 36.06 42.38
CA PRO A 25 -10.84 35.70 40.99
C PRO A 25 -9.81 34.56 40.91
N GLY A 26 -10.25 33.35 40.59
CA GLY A 26 -9.36 32.19 40.55
C GLY A 26 -9.83 31.12 39.57
N ALA A 27 -9.04 30.97 38.51
CA ALA A 27 -9.04 29.89 37.52
C ALA A 27 -10.27 29.78 36.59
N SER A 28 -10.20 30.51 35.48
CA SER A 28 -10.79 30.06 34.22
C SER A 28 -10.17 28.72 33.86
N GLN A 29 -10.93 27.62 34.00
CA GLN A 29 -10.54 26.33 33.45
C GLN A 29 -10.75 26.42 31.93
N THR A 30 -9.71 26.83 31.22
CA THR A 30 -9.62 26.57 29.79
C THR A 30 -9.65 25.06 29.61
N PRO A 31 -10.56 24.48 28.81
CA PRO A 31 -10.42 23.09 28.41
C PRO A 31 -9.13 22.99 27.61
N THR A 32 -8.09 22.41 28.22
CA THR A 32 -6.92 21.94 27.49
C THR A 32 -7.41 20.83 26.58
N GLN A 33 -7.73 21.19 25.34
CA GLN A 33 -7.78 20.21 24.26
C GLN A 33 -6.37 19.66 24.15
N THR A 34 -6.15 18.46 24.68
CA THR A 34 -5.02 17.65 24.24
C THR A 34 -5.12 17.59 22.72
N PRO A 35 -4.08 17.97 21.95
CA PRO A 35 -4.09 17.76 20.52
C PRO A 35 -4.34 16.27 20.32
N THR A 36 -5.52 15.90 19.81
CA THR A 36 -5.66 14.62 19.14
C THR A 36 -4.71 14.73 17.97
N GLU A 37 -3.58 14.03 18.03
CA GLU A 37 -2.79 13.78 16.84
C GLU A 37 -3.77 13.34 15.77
N SER A 38 -3.84 14.13 14.70
CA SER A 38 -4.61 13.80 13.53
C SER A 38 -3.98 12.53 12.96
N ARG A 39 -4.46 11.36 13.39
CA ARG A 39 -4.10 10.07 12.80
C ARG A 39 -4.33 10.22 11.30
N GLN A 40 -3.27 10.20 10.52
CA GLN A 40 -3.35 10.37 9.08
C GLN A 40 -4.28 9.29 8.54
N SER A 41 -5.39 9.71 7.94
CA SER A 41 -6.33 8.80 7.31
C SER A 41 -6.03 8.78 5.82
N TYR A 42 -5.56 7.65 5.33
CA TYR A 42 -5.47 7.41 3.89
C TYR A 42 -6.69 6.62 3.41
N SER A 43 -7.07 6.88 2.17
CA SER A 43 -8.20 6.27 1.47
C SER A 43 -7.73 5.25 0.44
N ALA A 44 -8.67 4.43 -0.07
CA ALA A 44 -8.39 3.54 -1.19
C ALA A 44 -7.92 4.28 -2.46
N SER A 45 -8.39 5.52 -2.68
CA SER A 45 -7.90 6.37 -3.77
C SER A 45 -6.47 6.87 -3.55
N ASP A 46 -6.06 7.09 -2.30
CA ASP A 46 -4.66 7.45 -2.01
C ASP A 46 -3.74 6.26 -2.31
N PHE A 47 -4.13 5.05 -1.91
CA PHE A 47 -3.39 3.83 -2.26
C PHE A 47 -3.29 3.64 -3.78
N ARG A 48 -4.40 3.77 -4.51
CA ARG A 48 -4.38 3.67 -5.98
C ARG A 48 -3.41 4.67 -6.59
N SER A 49 -3.42 5.91 -6.11
CA SER A 49 -2.51 6.96 -6.60
C SER A 49 -1.05 6.58 -6.37
N VAL A 50 -0.71 6.09 -5.17
CA VAL A 50 0.65 5.60 -4.86
C VAL A 50 1.03 4.40 -5.73
N ALA A 51 0.10 3.46 -5.98
CA ALA A 51 0.34 2.31 -6.84
C ALA A 51 0.65 2.72 -8.29
N ASP A 52 -0.16 3.62 -8.84
CA ASP A 52 0.01 4.13 -10.21
C ASP A 52 1.33 4.92 -10.33
N GLU A 53 1.65 5.76 -9.35
CA GLU A 53 2.91 6.53 -9.31
C GLU A 53 4.15 5.63 -9.15
N SER A 54 4.06 4.61 -8.31
CA SER A 54 5.15 3.64 -8.08
C SER A 54 5.42 2.83 -9.34
N CYS A 55 4.37 2.28 -9.98
CA CYS A 55 4.54 1.55 -11.24
C CYS A 55 5.02 2.48 -12.37
N GLY A 56 4.48 3.69 -12.47
CA GLY A 56 4.94 4.68 -13.43
C GLY A 56 6.42 5.00 -13.28
N ARG A 57 6.90 5.18 -12.04
CA ARG A 57 8.31 5.41 -11.73
C ARG A 57 9.19 4.22 -12.12
N ALA A 58 8.75 2.99 -11.85
CA ALA A 58 9.45 1.77 -12.25
C ALA A 58 9.58 1.67 -13.78
N LEU A 59 8.52 2.01 -14.52
CA LEU A 59 8.53 2.00 -15.99
C LEU A 59 9.38 3.13 -16.60
N GLU A 60 9.45 4.28 -15.95
CA GLU A 60 10.20 5.45 -16.43
C GLU A 60 11.70 5.34 -16.15
N PHE A 61 12.09 4.85 -14.97
CA PHE A 61 13.48 4.88 -14.52
C PHE A 61 14.11 3.51 -14.31
N GLY A 62 13.31 2.45 -14.33
CA GLY A 62 13.72 1.11 -13.91
C GLY A 62 13.46 0.84 -12.43
N VAL A 63 13.44 -0.44 -12.08
CA VAL A 63 13.30 -0.94 -10.72
C VAL A 63 14.03 -2.27 -10.55
N SER A 64 14.62 -2.48 -9.37
CA SER A 64 15.02 -3.79 -8.88
C SER A 64 14.22 -4.16 -7.64
N GLU A 65 13.73 -5.39 -7.60
CA GLU A 65 13.00 -5.96 -6.47
C GLU A 65 13.76 -7.18 -5.95
N ILE A 66 14.07 -7.16 -4.65
CA ILE A 66 14.84 -8.23 -3.98
C ILE A 66 13.96 -8.89 -2.94
N GLU A 67 13.81 -10.21 -2.99
CA GLU A 67 13.14 -10.96 -1.94
C GLU A 67 14.07 -11.14 -0.74
N VAL A 68 13.69 -10.57 0.41
CA VAL A 68 14.54 -10.54 1.60
C VAL A 68 14.71 -11.93 2.21
N GLY A 69 13.67 -12.77 2.18
CA GLY A 69 13.72 -14.13 2.72
C GLY A 69 14.26 -15.18 1.75
N LEU A 70 14.33 -14.89 0.44
CA LEU A 70 14.97 -15.76 -0.55
C LEU A 70 16.31 -15.16 -0.98
N VAL A 71 17.36 -15.51 -0.25
CA VAL A 71 18.72 -15.00 -0.48
C VAL A 71 19.13 -15.16 -1.94
N GLY A 72 19.27 -14.04 -2.64
CA GLY A 72 19.76 -13.99 -4.01
C GLY A 72 18.67 -14.07 -5.09
N PHE A 73 17.38 -14.04 -4.74
CA PHE A 73 16.35 -13.76 -5.73
C PHE A 73 16.29 -12.25 -5.99
N GLU A 74 16.43 -11.85 -7.25
CA GLU A 74 16.34 -10.46 -7.68
C GLU A 74 15.67 -10.38 -9.04
N GLN A 75 14.65 -9.54 -9.15
CA GLN A 75 14.01 -9.23 -10.42
C GLN A 75 14.21 -7.78 -10.79
N VAL A 76 14.37 -7.53 -12.10
CA VAL A 76 14.79 -6.26 -12.63
C VAL A 76 13.96 -5.85 -13.83
N LEU A 77 13.63 -4.56 -13.90
CA LEU A 77 12.95 -3.92 -15.02
C LEU A 77 13.76 -2.68 -15.41
N VAL A 78 14.03 -2.52 -16.69
CA VAL A 78 14.60 -1.29 -17.27
C VAL A 78 13.56 -0.56 -18.11
N PRO A 79 13.72 0.75 -18.35
CA PRO A 79 12.94 1.46 -19.36
C PRO A 79 13.01 0.77 -20.72
N LYS A 80 11.93 0.87 -21.51
CA LYS A 80 11.81 0.14 -22.78
C LYS A 80 12.93 0.44 -23.77
N ASP A 81 13.44 1.66 -23.79
CA ASP A 81 14.55 2.11 -24.64
C ASP A 81 15.94 1.68 -24.12
N GLU A 82 16.03 1.19 -22.89
CA GLU A 82 17.22 0.57 -22.30
C GLU A 82 17.21 -0.97 -22.38
N GLY A 83 16.15 -1.56 -22.93
CA GLY A 83 16.01 -3.02 -23.07
C GLY A 83 17.10 -3.65 -23.96
N TYR A 84 17.40 -4.93 -23.70
CA TYR A 84 18.34 -5.73 -24.49
C TYR A 84 17.57 -6.64 -25.45
N GLU A 85 17.82 -6.48 -26.75
CA GLU A 85 17.16 -7.23 -27.83
C GLU A 85 15.61 -7.19 -27.79
N GLY A 86 15.06 -6.10 -27.26
CA GLY A 86 13.61 -5.91 -27.12
C GLY A 86 13.02 -6.42 -25.80
N TYR A 87 13.84 -7.00 -24.91
CA TYR A 87 13.44 -7.42 -23.58
C TYR A 87 13.85 -6.39 -22.52
N SER A 88 12.93 -6.09 -21.61
CA SER A 88 13.12 -5.05 -20.58
C SER A 88 13.12 -5.58 -19.16
N ALA A 89 12.83 -6.86 -18.95
CA ALA A 89 12.72 -7.41 -17.61
C ALA A 89 13.12 -8.88 -17.53
N ALA A 90 13.71 -9.25 -16.40
CA ALA A 90 14.11 -10.61 -16.09
C ALA A 90 14.27 -10.77 -14.57
N TYR A 91 14.37 -12.01 -14.10
CA TYR A 91 14.84 -12.30 -12.76
C TYR A 91 16.05 -13.22 -12.76
N PHE A 92 16.81 -13.13 -11.69
CA PHE A 92 17.79 -14.09 -11.26
C PHE A 92 17.28 -14.77 -9.99
N GLN A 93 17.45 -16.08 -9.92
CA GLN A 93 17.29 -16.83 -8.67
C GLN A 93 18.53 -17.69 -8.43
N PRO A 94 18.79 -18.08 -7.16
CA PRO A 94 19.88 -18.98 -6.82
C PRO A 94 19.87 -20.26 -7.67
N GLU A 95 21.04 -20.88 -7.81
CA GLU A 95 21.27 -22.00 -8.74
C GLU A 95 21.35 -21.58 -10.22
N ASP A 96 21.79 -20.35 -10.49
CA ASP A 96 22.16 -19.87 -11.84
C ASP A 96 20.96 -19.86 -12.81
N THR A 97 19.76 -19.56 -12.32
CA THR A 97 18.58 -19.47 -13.17
C THR A 97 18.28 -18.02 -13.52
N TYR A 98 18.07 -17.77 -14.81
CA TYR A 98 17.74 -16.47 -15.39
C TYR A 98 16.55 -16.65 -16.31
N GLU A 99 15.46 -15.93 -16.05
CA GLU A 99 14.26 -16.01 -16.87
C GLU A 99 13.72 -14.63 -17.18
N LEU A 100 13.12 -14.50 -18.36
CA LEU A 100 12.53 -13.27 -18.84
C LEU A 100 11.17 -13.06 -18.20
N ILE A 101 10.88 -11.82 -17.83
CA ILE A 101 9.56 -11.41 -17.35
C ILE A 101 8.86 -10.67 -18.50
N TYR A 102 7.67 -11.15 -18.87
CA TYR A 102 6.90 -10.61 -20.00
C TYR A 102 5.83 -9.61 -19.59
N GLU A 103 5.39 -9.65 -18.34
CA GLU A 103 4.26 -8.89 -17.82
C GLU A 103 4.69 -8.13 -16.56
N THR A 104 4.25 -6.88 -16.43
CA THR A 104 4.70 -6.00 -15.35
C THR A 104 3.99 -6.28 -14.03
N ASP A 105 2.93 -7.08 -14.03
CA ASP A 105 2.23 -7.53 -12.82
C ASP A 105 3.05 -8.54 -12.01
N TRP A 106 4.14 -9.06 -12.58
CA TRP A 106 5.15 -9.83 -11.87
C TRP A 106 5.96 -8.99 -10.86
N PHE A 107 6.04 -7.67 -11.08
CA PHE A 107 6.69 -6.75 -10.15
C PHE A 107 5.70 -6.32 -9.08
N ALA A 108 6.09 -6.49 -7.81
CA ALA A 108 5.27 -6.13 -6.65
C ALA A 108 4.84 -4.65 -6.70
N VAL A 109 5.71 -3.79 -7.21
CA VAL A 109 5.44 -2.36 -7.40
C VAL A 109 4.34 -2.04 -8.43
N CYS A 110 4.12 -2.94 -9.40
CA CYS A 110 3.19 -2.74 -10.51
C CYS A 110 1.92 -3.58 -10.43
N ALA A 111 1.90 -4.66 -9.63
CA ALA A 111 0.77 -5.59 -9.53
C ALA A 111 -0.58 -4.90 -9.23
N ALA A 112 -0.61 -3.98 -8.25
CA ALA A 112 -1.83 -3.26 -7.88
C ALA A 112 -2.29 -2.29 -8.99
N SER A 113 -1.37 -1.51 -9.56
CA SER A 113 -1.64 -0.60 -10.69
C SER A 113 -2.24 -1.36 -11.88
N ASN A 114 -1.66 -2.50 -12.24
CA ASN A 114 -2.16 -3.34 -13.33
C ASN A 114 -3.56 -3.89 -13.04
N THR A 115 -3.82 -4.33 -11.80
CA THR A 115 -5.14 -4.81 -11.40
C THR A 115 -6.21 -3.72 -11.51
N TYR A 116 -5.90 -2.49 -11.09
CA TYR A 116 -6.80 -1.34 -11.28
C TYR A 116 -7.05 -1.05 -12.76
N ALA A 117 -5.99 -1.01 -13.57
CA ALA A 117 -6.09 -0.74 -15.00
C ALA A 117 -6.95 -1.80 -15.72
N LEU A 118 -6.68 -3.08 -15.50
CA LEU A 118 -7.43 -4.19 -16.11
C LEU A 118 -8.90 -4.20 -15.69
N SER A 119 -9.18 -3.88 -14.42
CA SER A 119 -10.57 -3.79 -13.93
C SER A 119 -11.31 -2.63 -14.60
N GLU A 120 -10.66 -1.47 -14.75
CA GLU A 120 -11.21 -0.31 -15.46
C GLU A 120 -11.50 -0.62 -16.93
N GLU A 121 -10.57 -1.30 -17.63
CA GLU A 121 -10.76 -1.77 -19.01
C GLU A 121 -11.95 -2.73 -19.13
N ALA A 122 -12.14 -3.60 -18.13
CA ALA A 122 -13.28 -4.51 -18.05
C ALA A 122 -14.60 -3.82 -17.63
N GLY A 123 -14.57 -2.53 -17.26
CA GLY A 123 -15.72 -1.80 -16.75
C GLY A 123 -16.19 -2.31 -15.37
N ALA A 124 -15.27 -2.84 -14.57
CA ALA A 124 -15.51 -3.41 -13.24
C ALA A 124 -14.75 -2.63 -12.16
N GLU A 125 -15.21 -2.75 -10.92
CA GLU A 125 -14.42 -2.30 -9.77
C GLU A 125 -13.29 -3.31 -9.52
N ALA A 126 -12.08 -2.80 -9.21
CA ALA A 126 -10.98 -3.66 -8.82
C ALA A 126 -11.32 -4.35 -7.49
N GLY A 127 -11.11 -5.66 -7.44
CA GLY A 127 -11.34 -6.49 -6.24
C GLY A 127 -10.32 -6.28 -5.12
N ILE A 128 -9.78 -5.06 -4.99
CA ILE A 128 -8.77 -4.70 -3.98
C ILE A 128 -9.47 -3.93 -2.86
N ALA A 129 -9.63 -4.57 -1.71
CA ALA A 129 -9.98 -3.87 -0.47
C ALA A 129 -8.70 -3.24 0.12
N VAL A 130 -8.78 -2.00 0.60
CA VAL A 130 -7.63 -1.26 1.14
C VAL A 130 -7.94 -0.75 2.54
N GLU A 131 -7.03 -0.99 3.48
CA GLU A 131 -7.00 -0.40 4.82
C GLU A 131 -5.64 0.26 5.06
N TYR A 132 -5.61 1.37 5.80
CA TYR A 132 -4.35 1.98 6.26
C TYR A 132 -4.12 1.65 7.74
N LEU A 133 -3.06 0.89 8.01
CA LEU A 133 -2.67 0.45 9.34
C LEU A 133 -1.75 1.49 9.99
N ALA A 134 -2.34 2.55 10.57
CA ALA A 134 -1.54 3.69 11.01
C ALA A 134 -0.54 3.43 12.15
N GLU A 135 -0.59 2.28 12.84
CA GLU A 135 0.43 1.91 13.84
C GLU A 135 1.71 1.39 13.18
N GLU A 136 1.57 0.81 11.99
CA GLU A 136 2.65 0.24 11.18
C GLU A 136 3.04 1.18 10.03
N GLU A 137 2.26 2.24 9.79
CA GLU A 137 2.42 3.19 8.69
C GLU A 137 2.42 2.55 7.29
N VAL A 138 1.61 1.49 7.12
CA VAL A 138 1.48 0.74 5.85
C VAL A 138 0.04 0.74 5.34
N PHE A 139 -0.10 0.58 4.02
CA PHE A 139 -1.35 0.12 3.43
C PHE A 139 -1.42 -1.40 3.47
N GLU A 140 -2.54 -1.96 3.92
CA GLU A 140 -2.86 -3.37 3.77
C GLU A 140 -3.94 -3.51 2.71
N THR A 141 -3.73 -4.44 1.80
CA THR A 141 -4.70 -4.81 0.77
C THR A 141 -5.18 -6.23 0.98
N THR A 142 -6.43 -6.49 0.61
CA THR A 142 -7.00 -7.83 0.59
C THR A 142 -7.67 -8.07 -0.74
N GLN A 143 -7.31 -9.19 -1.38
CA GLN A 143 -7.91 -9.66 -2.63
C GLN A 143 -8.42 -11.09 -2.44
N ASP A 144 -9.67 -11.33 -2.82
CA ASP A 144 -10.30 -12.66 -2.77
C ASP A 144 -10.33 -13.25 -4.18
N PHE A 145 -9.53 -14.28 -4.41
CA PHE A 145 -9.45 -15.01 -5.68
C PHE A 145 -10.38 -16.23 -5.70
N GLY A 146 -11.37 -16.28 -4.82
CA GLY A 146 -12.36 -17.36 -4.73
C GLY A 146 -11.72 -18.66 -4.29
N GLU A 147 -11.76 -19.69 -5.15
CA GLU A 147 -11.20 -21.01 -4.82
C GLU A 147 -9.67 -21.01 -4.69
N PHE A 148 -9.00 -20.00 -5.25
CA PHE A 148 -7.54 -19.84 -5.17
C PHE A 148 -7.08 -19.17 -3.87
N GLY A 149 -8.02 -18.76 -3.02
CA GLY A 149 -7.75 -18.21 -1.69
C GLY A 149 -7.78 -16.69 -1.64
N VAL A 150 -7.39 -16.17 -0.49
CA VAL A 150 -7.28 -14.73 -0.21
C VAL A 150 -5.79 -14.39 -0.18
N SER A 151 -5.44 -13.23 -0.73
CA SER A 151 -4.12 -12.64 -0.62
C SER A 151 -4.19 -11.37 0.20
N VAL A 152 -3.31 -11.26 1.19
CA VAL A 152 -3.11 -10.07 2.01
C VAL A 152 -1.71 -9.53 1.77
N VAL A 153 -1.64 -8.28 1.30
CA VAL A 153 -0.38 -7.64 0.94
C VAL A 153 -0.25 -6.29 1.64
N ARG A 154 0.90 -6.06 2.27
CA ARG A 154 1.22 -4.81 2.95
C ARG A 154 2.25 -4.01 2.16
N TYR A 155 2.07 -2.70 2.09
CA TYR A 155 2.89 -1.78 1.33
C TYR A 155 3.38 -0.66 2.25
N SER A 156 4.70 -0.58 2.45
CA SER A 156 5.32 0.61 3.03
C SER A 156 5.49 1.69 1.96
N VAL A 157 5.37 2.95 2.35
CA VAL A 157 5.47 4.08 1.42
C VAL A 157 6.51 5.07 1.94
N VAL A 158 7.51 5.36 1.10
CA VAL A 158 8.55 6.35 1.36
C VAL A 158 8.58 7.33 0.20
N ASP A 159 8.55 8.64 0.51
CA ASP A 159 8.56 9.72 -0.48
C ASP A 159 7.49 9.60 -1.58
N GLY A 160 6.34 9.00 -1.26
CA GLY A 160 5.20 8.82 -2.16
C GLY A 160 5.27 7.55 -3.03
N TYR A 161 6.25 6.68 -2.85
CA TYR A 161 6.41 5.45 -3.62
C TYR A 161 6.48 4.23 -2.70
N PHE A 162 6.14 3.04 -3.22
CA PHE A 162 6.34 1.79 -2.50
C PHE A 162 7.83 1.54 -2.26
N ASP A 163 8.20 1.26 -1.02
CA ASP A 163 9.59 0.98 -0.60
C ASP A 163 9.79 -0.50 -0.27
N GLU A 164 8.80 -1.10 0.39
CA GLU A 164 8.74 -2.53 0.70
C GLU A 164 7.32 -3.05 0.49
N VAL A 165 7.21 -4.27 -0.05
CA VAL A 165 5.95 -4.99 -0.21
C VAL A 165 6.05 -6.33 0.51
N THR A 166 5.09 -6.62 1.38
CA THR A 166 5.05 -7.86 2.16
C THR A 166 3.81 -8.68 1.80
N PHE A 167 4.01 -9.85 1.21
CA PHE A 167 2.99 -10.89 1.03
C PHE A 167 2.81 -11.65 2.36
N VAL A 168 1.75 -11.34 3.11
CA VAL A 168 1.59 -11.75 4.50
C VAL A 168 1.54 -13.28 4.65
N GLU A 169 0.91 -13.99 3.72
CA GLU A 169 0.83 -15.45 3.78
C GLU A 169 2.18 -16.15 3.54
N ALA A 170 3.14 -15.48 2.88
CA ALA A 170 4.45 -16.01 2.57
C ALA A 170 5.49 -15.81 3.68
N GLY A 171 5.12 -15.17 4.80
CA GLY A 171 6.02 -14.95 5.94
C GLY A 171 7.28 -14.16 5.56
N GLU A 172 8.44 -14.51 6.13
CA GLU A 172 9.71 -13.80 5.87
C GLU A 172 10.15 -13.88 4.40
N SER A 173 9.78 -14.94 3.66
CA SER A 173 10.00 -15.03 2.20
C SER A 173 9.07 -14.13 1.37
N GLY A 174 8.03 -13.57 1.98
CA GLY A 174 7.10 -12.67 1.31
C GLY A 174 7.53 -11.21 1.28
N VAL A 175 8.69 -10.85 1.84
CA VAL A 175 9.14 -9.45 1.91
C VAL A 175 9.97 -9.11 0.68
N VAL A 176 9.54 -8.11 -0.07
CA VAL A 176 10.19 -7.59 -1.27
C VAL A 176 10.66 -6.15 -1.02
N SER A 177 11.96 -5.92 -1.10
CA SER A 177 12.55 -4.59 -1.05
C SER A 177 12.62 -3.99 -2.46
N ILE A 178 12.18 -2.74 -2.60
CA ILE A 178 12.09 -2.04 -3.88
C ILE A 178 13.20 -1.00 -3.98
N SER A 179 13.85 -0.93 -5.12
CA SER A 179 14.80 0.14 -5.44
C SER A 179 14.56 0.68 -6.84
N TYR A 180 14.12 1.94 -6.93
CA TYR A 180 13.90 2.63 -8.20
C TYR A 180 15.17 3.27 -8.74
N GLY A 181 15.22 3.35 -10.06
CA GLY A 181 16.24 4.12 -10.75
C GLY A 181 17.06 3.28 -11.71
N PRO A 182 18.08 3.90 -12.33
CA PRO A 182 18.90 3.22 -13.30
C PRO A 182 19.58 2.02 -12.65
N LEU A 183 19.40 0.86 -13.28
CA LEU A 183 20.02 -0.37 -12.82
C LEU A 183 21.54 -0.33 -13.01
N SER A 184 22.25 -0.97 -12.09
CA SER A 184 23.68 -1.24 -12.21
C SER A 184 23.98 -2.17 -13.40
N GLU A 185 25.24 -2.22 -13.83
CA GLU A 185 25.65 -3.14 -14.90
C GLU A 185 25.43 -4.62 -14.52
N ASP A 186 25.63 -4.99 -13.25
CA ASP A 186 25.38 -6.35 -12.77
C ASP A 186 23.89 -6.72 -12.86
N GLN A 187 23.00 -5.77 -12.54
CA GLN A 187 21.56 -5.93 -12.68
C GLN A 187 21.13 -6.00 -14.15
N LYS A 188 21.67 -5.15 -15.02
CA LYS A 188 21.43 -5.22 -16.46
C LYS A 188 21.91 -6.54 -17.06
N GLN A 189 22.96 -7.14 -16.50
CA GLN A 189 23.46 -8.45 -16.91
C GLN A 189 22.45 -9.58 -16.62
N ILE A 190 21.51 -9.42 -15.69
CA ILE A 190 20.42 -10.40 -15.47
C ILE A 190 19.58 -10.52 -16.75
N ILE A 191 19.12 -9.39 -17.29
CA ILE A 191 18.31 -9.35 -18.53
C ILE A 191 19.11 -9.93 -19.69
N LYS A 192 20.35 -9.47 -19.88
CA LYS A 192 21.20 -9.96 -20.96
C LYS A 192 21.42 -11.48 -20.89
N THR A 193 21.71 -12.00 -19.70
CA THR A 193 21.91 -13.44 -19.50
C THR A 193 20.65 -14.24 -19.79
N ALA A 194 19.48 -13.72 -19.39
CA ALA A 194 18.20 -14.37 -19.68
C ALA A 194 17.92 -14.44 -21.19
N VAL A 195 18.19 -13.36 -21.93
CA VAL A 195 18.05 -13.32 -23.40
C VAL A 195 19.03 -14.26 -24.08
N ASP A 196 20.33 -14.16 -23.76
CA ASP A 196 21.39 -14.94 -24.39
C ASP A 196 21.20 -16.46 -24.16
N ARG A 197 20.46 -16.87 -23.11
CA ARG A 197 20.12 -18.28 -22.83
C ARG A 197 18.81 -18.74 -23.48
N LEU A 198 17.93 -17.82 -23.89
CA LEU A 198 16.71 -18.12 -24.62
C LEU A 198 17.02 -18.51 -26.07
N GLU A 199 17.97 -17.83 -26.68
CA GLU A 199 18.37 -18.11 -28.06
C GLU A 199 19.23 -19.39 -28.12
N PRO A 200 18.88 -20.39 -28.93
CA PRO A 200 19.70 -21.58 -29.07
C PRO A 200 21.07 -21.20 -29.65
N VAL A 201 22.14 -21.70 -29.03
CA VAL A 201 23.49 -21.66 -29.60
C VAL A 201 23.44 -22.42 -30.93
N GLU A 202 23.44 -21.69 -32.05
CA GLU A 202 23.55 -22.25 -33.41
C GLU A 202 24.89 -23.00 -33.63
#